data_AF-A0A3P7R3N7-F1
#
_entry.id   AF-A0A3P7R3N7-F1
#
_cell.length_a   1.000
_cell.length_b   1.000
_cell.length_c   1.000
_cell.angle_alpha   90.00
_cell.angle_beta   90.00
_cell.angle_gamma   90.00
#
_symmetry.space_group_name_H-M   'P 1'
#
loop_
_entity.id
_entity.type
_entity.pdbx_description
1 polymer ?
#
loop_
_entity_poly.entity_id
_entity_poly.type
_entity_poly.pdbx_seq_one_letter_code
_entity_poly.pdbx_strand_id
1 'polypeptide(L)'
;MMVYQVTVHSSAGYFPFFLLTGRHPRFPSDSSHPPHRPDGSSPDMYAFELQETSRLADNLACSHLETSYARQKIYLGQQVNNNPPAPDDDVLHRRPTPTMGYPPSSPANGRGRSLSFKSFPLNLYD
;
A
#
# COMPACT_ATOMS: atom_id res chain seq x y z
N MET A 1 0.31 19.58 4.56
CA MET A 1 0.17 18.11 4.68
C MET A 1 -0.96 17.69 5.63
N MET A 2 -2.11 18.41 5.66
CA MET A 2 -3.26 18.02 6.49
C MET A 2 -4.40 17.41 5.66
N VAL A 3 -4.57 17.86 4.41
CA VAL A 3 -5.69 17.45 3.54
C VAL A 3 -5.74 15.95 3.33
N TYR A 4 -4.63 15.31 2.90
CA TYR A 4 -4.59 13.86 2.67
C TYR A 4 -5.03 13.03 3.90
N GLN A 5 -4.65 13.45 5.11
CA GLN A 5 -4.94 12.73 6.35
C GLN A 5 -6.43 12.77 6.73
N VAL A 6 -7.14 13.81 6.29
CA VAL A 6 -8.55 14.06 6.62
C VAL A 6 -9.51 13.81 5.46
N THR A 7 -8.99 13.55 4.26
CA THR A 7 -9.78 13.17 3.09
C THR A 7 -9.93 11.67 2.97
N VAL A 8 -11.11 11.21 2.57
CA VAL A 8 -11.36 9.80 2.26
C VAL A 8 -10.46 9.35 1.12
N HIS A 9 -9.69 8.28 1.35
CA HIS A 9 -8.85 7.68 0.32
C HIS A 9 -9.67 6.72 -0.54
N SER A 10 -9.63 6.89 -1.86
CA SER A 10 -10.44 6.11 -2.79
C SER A 10 -10.17 4.60 -2.75
N SER A 11 -8.95 4.17 -2.40
CA SER A 11 -8.60 2.74 -2.31
C SER A 11 -9.10 2.08 -1.03
N ALA A 12 -9.28 2.83 0.05
CA ALA A 12 -9.58 2.28 1.38
C ALA A 12 -10.98 2.66 1.88
N GLY A 13 -11.61 3.69 1.29
CA GLY A 13 -12.93 4.17 1.70
C GLY A 13 -12.95 4.98 3.01
N TYR A 14 -11.81 5.16 3.66
CA TYR A 14 -11.65 5.91 4.91
C TYR A 14 -10.52 6.94 4.81
N PHE A 15 -10.53 7.91 5.72
CA PHE A 15 -9.44 8.87 5.85
C PHE A 15 -8.23 8.20 6.56
N PRO A 16 -6.99 8.39 6.09
CA PRO A 16 -5.80 7.73 6.65
C PRO A 16 -5.62 7.94 8.15
N PHE A 17 -6.00 9.11 8.67
CA PHE A 17 -5.94 9.39 10.12
C PHE A 17 -6.88 8.48 10.93
N PHE A 18 -8.04 8.10 10.38
CA PHE A 18 -8.94 7.14 11.01
C PHE A 18 -8.27 5.78 11.17
N LEU A 19 -7.71 5.28 10.07
CA LEU A 19 -7.17 3.93 10.02
C LEU A 19 -5.94 3.81 10.93
N LEU A 20 -5.21 4.92 11.12
CA LEU A 20 -4.05 4.95 11.99
C LEU A 20 -4.41 5.07 13.47
N THR A 21 -5.45 5.84 13.82
CA THR A 21 -5.70 6.25 15.22
C THR A 21 -7.03 5.77 15.78
N GLY A 22 -7.90 5.24 14.93
CA GLY A 22 -9.31 4.99 15.17
C GLY A 22 -10.14 6.23 15.42
N ARG A 23 -9.56 7.43 15.41
CA ARG A 23 -10.23 8.67 15.80
C ARG A 23 -10.59 9.51 14.59
N HIS A 24 -11.70 10.23 14.70
CA HIS A 24 -12.00 11.30 13.77
C HIS A 24 -10.99 12.44 13.92
N PRO A 25 -10.50 13.03 12.81
CA PRO A 25 -9.63 14.19 12.85
C PRO A 25 -10.36 15.35 13.52
N ARG A 26 -9.65 16.07 14.37
CA ARG A 26 -10.15 17.29 15.02
C ARG A 26 -9.33 18.47 14.55
N PHE A 27 -10.00 19.52 14.15
CA PHE A 27 -9.36 20.78 13.83
C PHE A 27 -9.14 21.59 15.10
N PRO A 28 -8.13 22.48 15.14
CA PRO A 28 -7.92 23.35 16.29
C PRO A 28 -9.15 24.19 16.67
N SER A 29 -9.98 24.56 15.69
CA SER A 29 -11.28 25.23 15.88
C SER A 29 -12.26 24.42 16.73
N ASP A 30 -12.21 23.09 16.61
CA ASP A 30 -13.16 22.16 17.26
C ASP A 30 -12.85 22.00 18.76
N SER A 31 -11.72 22.54 19.24
CA SER A 31 -11.42 22.59 20.68
C SER A 31 -12.42 23.42 21.48
N SER A 32 -13.03 24.41 20.84
CA SER A 32 -14.02 25.30 21.45
C SER A 32 -15.39 24.64 21.64
N HIS A 33 -15.68 23.58 20.89
CA HIS A 33 -16.96 22.88 20.90
C HIS A 33 -16.71 21.38 21.07
N PRO A 34 -16.69 20.85 22.31
CA PRO A 34 -16.49 19.42 22.50
C PRO A 34 -17.56 18.64 21.73
N PRO A 35 -17.18 17.63 20.93
CA PRO A 35 -18.15 16.86 20.17
C PRO A 35 -19.11 16.15 21.12
N HIS A 36 -20.38 16.09 20.74
CA HIS A 36 -21.37 15.26 21.42
C HIS A 36 -20.83 13.83 21.46
N ARG A 37 -20.51 13.35 22.66
CA ARG A 37 -20.07 11.97 22.85
C ARG A 37 -21.25 11.07 22.48
N PRO A 38 -21.09 10.04 21.63
CA PRO A 38 -22.16 9.09 21.44
C PRO A 38 -22.43 8.44 22.80
N ASP A 39 -23.62 8.66 23.32
CA ASP A 39 -24.04 8.12 24.60
C ASP A 39 -24.17 6.59 24.45
N GLY A 40 -23.35 5.84 25.19
CA GLY A 40 -23.63 4.44 25.50
C GLY A 40 -22.89 3.34 24.74
N SER A 41 -21.94 3.63 23.84
CA SER A 41 -21.10 2.54 23.31
C SER A 41 -20.09 2.08 24.36
N SER A 42 -20.19 0.81 24.77
CA SER A 42 -19.16 0.17 25.58
C SER A 42 -17.81 0.27 24.85
N PRO A 43 -16.69 0.51 25.55
CA PRO A 43 -15.36 0.50 24.95
C PRO A 43 -15.10 -0.75 24.08
N ASP A 44 -15.65 -1.88 24.48
CA ASP A 44 -15.53 -3.15 23.76
C ASP A 44 -16.26 -3.13 22.41
N MET A 45 -17.45 -2.54 22.36
CA MET A 45 -18.21 -2.37 21.11
C MET A 45 -17.47 -1.45 20.15
N TYR A 46 -16.90 -0.36 20.66
CA TYR A 46 -16.09 0.55 19.86
C TYR A 46 -14.83 -0.14 19.31
N ALA A 47 -14.13 -0.91 20.13
CA ALA A 47 -12.95 -1.66 19.68
C ALA A 47 -13.31 -2.69 18.61
N PHE A 48 -14.43 -3.38 18.77
CA PHE A 48 -14.95 -4.33 17.78
C PHE A 48 -15.29 -3.65 16.45
N GLU A 49 -16.03 -2.54 16.49
CA GLU A 49 -16.35 -1.74 15.29
C GLU A 49 -15.08 -1.20 14.62
N LEU A 50 -14.10 -0.74 15.40
CA LEU A 50 -12.83 -0.25 14.87
C LEU A 50 -12.03 -1.37 14.19
N GLN A 51 -12.02 -2.57 14.77
CA GLN A 51 -11.36 -3.73 14.18
C GLN A 51 -12.02 -4.13 12.86
N GLU A 52 -13.35 -4.19 12.83
CA GLU A 52 -14.10 -4.57 11.63
C GLU A 52 -13.95 -3.53 10.51
N THR A 53 -14.03 -2.23 10.84
CA THR A 53 -13.77 -1.16 9.87
C THR A 53 -12.35 -1.21 9.32
N SER A 54 -11.34 -1.46 10.16
CA SER A 54 -9.95 -1.63 9.73
C SER A 54 -9.79 -2.83 8.79
N ARG A 55 -10.43 -3.96 9.10
CA ARG A 55 -10.43 -5.16 8.26
C ARG A 55 -11.06 -4.89 6.89
N LEU A 56 -12.20 -4.21 6.86
CA LEU A 56 -12.89 -3.85 5.62
C LEU A 56 -12.05 -2.89 4.76
N ALA A 57 -11.43 -1.88 5.38
CA ALA A 57 -10.57 -0.93 4.70
C ALA A 57 -9.34 -1.60 4.09
N ASP A 58 -8.73 -2.55 4.81
CA ASP A 58 -7.58 -3.31 4.34
C ASP A 58 -7.94 -4.19 3.14
N ASN A 59 -9.07 -4.92 3.20
CA ASN A 59 -9.55 -5.72 2.08
C ASN A 59 -9.82 -4.87 0.82
N LEU A 60 -10.41 -3.68 0.99
CA LEU A 60 -10.62 -2.74 -0.12
C LEU A 60 -9.29 -2.27 -0.71
N ALA A 61 -8.33 -1.91 0.15
CA ALA A 61 -7.02 -1.47 -0.29
C ALA A 61 -6.28 -2.58 -1.05
N CYS A 62 -6.30 -3.82 -0.55
CA CYS A 62 -5.74 -4.99 -1.22
C CYS A 62 -6.38 -5.22 -2.59
N SER A 63 -7.71 -5.22 -2.70
CA SER A 63 -8.40 -5.35 -3.98
C SER A 63 -8.04 -4.22 -4.95
N HIS A 64 -7.94 -2.98 -4.46
CA HIS A 64 -7.52 -1.85 -5.27
C HIS A 64 -6.08 -1.99 -5.78
N LEU A 65 -5.17 -2.51 -4.94
CA LEU A 65 -3.78 -2.79 -5.32
C LEU A 65 -3.70 -3.89 -6.37
N GLU A 66 -4.43 -5.00 -6.20
CA GLU A 66 -4.48 -6.10 -7.16
C GLU A 66 -4.94 -5.63 -8.54
N THR A 67 -6.05 -4.89 -8.58
CA THR A 67 -6.60 -4.36 -9.84
C THR A 67 -5.68 -3.33 -10.48
N SER A 68 -5.09 -2.44 -9.69
CA SER A 68 -4.11 -1.45 -10.18
C SER A 68 -2.86 -2.12 -10.74
N TYR A 69 -2.37 -3.16 -10.06
CA TYR A 69 -1.21 -3.93 -10.51
C TYR A 69 -1.51 -4.69 -11.81
N ALA A 70 -2.67 -5.34 -11.91
CA ALA A 70 -3.09 -6.01 -13.13
C ALA A 70 -3.11 -5.05 -14.33
N ARG A 71 -3.66 -3.84 -14.14
CA ARG A 71 -3.66 -2.78 -15.17
C ARG A 71 -2.25 -2.35 -15.55
N GLN A 72 -1.38 -2.12 -14.56
CA GLN A 72 0.01 -1.72 -14.79
C GLN A 72 0.78 -2.80 -15.56
N LYS A 73 0.60 -4.07 -15.22
CA LYS A 73 1.24 -5.19 -15.93
C LYS A 73 0.83 -5.22 -17.41
N ILE A 74 -0.46 -5.07 -17.70
CA ILE A 74 -0.98 -5.04 -19.08
C ILE A 74 -0.43 -3.83 -19.84
N TYR A 75 -0.52 -2.65 -19.24
CA TYR A 75 -0.05 -1.41 -19.86
C TYR A 75 1.45 -1.45 -20.19
N LEU A 76 2.28 -1.85 -19.23
CA LEU A 76 3.72 -1.96 -19.42
C LEU A 76 4.06 -3.06 -20.43
N GLY A 77 3.34 -4.18 -20.44
CA GLY A 77 3.52 -5.24 -21.45
C GLY A 77 3.22 -4.74 -22.87
N GLN A 78 2.13 -3.99 -23.06
CA GLN A 78 1.81 -3.36 -24.34
C GLN A 78 2.87 -2.35 -24.75
N GLN A 79 3.35 -1.53 -23.82
CA GLN A 79 4.39 -0.55 -24.08
C GLN A 79 5.70 -1.21 -24.55
N VAL A 80 6.12 -2.30 -23.91
CA VAL A 80 7.30 -3.08 -24.32
C VAL A 80 7.10 -3.73 -25.69
N ASN A 81 5.91 -4.26 -25.98
CA ASN A 81 5.61 -4.85 -27.28
C ASN A 81 5.65 -3.80 -28.42
N ASN A 82 5.21 -2.57 -28.15
CA ASN A 82 5.18 -1.50 -29.13
C ASN A 82 6.55 -0.83 -29.34
N ASN A 83 7.45 -0.91 -28.35
CA ASN A 83 8.79 -0.36 -28.41
C ASN A 83 9.78 -1.34 -27.77
N PRO A 84 10.19 -2.40 -28.50
CA PRO A 84 11.14 -3.37 -27.97
C PRO A 84 12.49 -2.70 -27.69
N PRO A 85 13.17 -3.04 -26.58
CA PRO A 85 14.50 -2.49 -26.27
C PRO A 85 15.51 -2.80 -27.37
N ALA A 86 16.39 -1.84 -27.67
CA ALA A 86 17.51 -2.06 -28.57
C ALA A 86 18.60 -2.91 -27.89
N PRO A 87 19.47 -3.61 -28.65
CA PRO A 87 20.52 -4.46 -28.09
C PRO A 87 21.50 -3.76 -27.14
N ASP A 88 21.66 -2.44 -27.26
CA ASP A 88 22.58 -1.64 -26.45
C ASP A 88 21.88 -0.86 -25.31
N ASP A 89 20.59 -1.09 -25.07
CA ASP A 89 19.84 -0.42 -24.00
C ASP A 89 20.11 -1.07 -22.63
N ASP A 90 20.39 -0.24 -21.62
CA ASP A 90 20.49 -0.68 -20.23
C ASP A 90 19.08 -0.99 -19.67
N VAL A 91 18.76 -2.27 -19.48
CA VAL A 91 17.47 -2.72 -18.94
C VAL A 91 17.59 -3.13 -17.46
N LEU A 92 16.67 -2.62 -16.63
CA LEU A 92 16.58 -3.01 -15.22
C LEU A 92 16.02 -4.43 -15.08
N HIS A 93 16.89 -5.40 -14.78
CA HIS A 93 16.47 -6.76 -14.48
C HIS A 93 16.01 -6.91 -13.03
N ARG A 94 14.78 -7.41 -12.83
CA ARG A 94 14.29 -7.80 -11.50
C ARG A 94 15.15 -8.93 -10.94
N ARG A 95 15.80 -8.68 -9.81
CA ARG A 95 16.46 -9.73 -9.03
C ARG A 95 15.46 -10.34 -8.05
N PRO A 96 15.21 -11.66 -8.07
CA PRO A 96 14.40 -12.29 -7.05
C PRO A 96 15.09 -12.16 -5.68
N THR A 97 14.34 -11.79 -4.65
CA THR A 97 14.82 -11.87 -3.26
C THR A 97 15.02 -13.34 -2.90
N PRO A 98 16.21 -13.74 -2.40
CA PRO A 98 16.46 -15.13 -2.02
C PRO A 98 15.50 -15.57 -0.92
N THR A 99 14.96 -16.78 -1.05
CA THR A 99 14.14 -17.44 -0.04
C THR A 99 14.93 -17.51 1.27
N MET A 100 14.32 -17.01 2.36
CA MET A 100 14.93 -16.97 3.68
C MET A 100 15.41 -18.37 4.09
N GLY A 101 16.74 -18.55 4.18
CA GLY A 101 17.36 -19.84 4.54
C GLY A 101 18.49 -20.30 3.62
N TYR A 102 18.60 -19.78 2.41
CA TYR A 102 19.73 -20.05 1.52
C TYR A 102 20.59 -18.79 1.35
N PRO A 103 21.92 -18.86 1.56
CA PRO A 103 22.78 -17.73 1.25
C PRO A 103 22.65 -17.42 -0.25
N PRO A 104 22.59 -16.13 -0.63
CA PRO A 104 22.65 -15.77 -2.05
C PRO A 104 23.96 -16.31 -2.61
N SER A 105 23.89 -17.17 -3.63
CA SER A 105 25.07 -17.50 -4.42
C SER A 105 25.55 -16.20 -5.07
N SER A 106 26.72 -15.73 -4.63
CA SER A 106 27.31 -14.48 -5.08
C SER A 106 27.50 -14.49 -6.60
N PRO A 107 26.90 -13.58 -7.39
CA PRO A 107 27.41 -13.30 -8.72
C PRO A 107 28.58 -12.33 -8.54
N ALA A 108 29.77 -12.81 -8.87
CA ALA A 108 30.95 -11.98 -8.96
C ALA A 108 30.74 -10.85 -9.98
N ASN A 109 31.10 -9.65 -9.55
CA ASN A 109 31.56 -8.52 -10.35
C ASN A 109 30.52 -7.69 -11.14
N GLY A 110 30.47 -6.38 -10.85
CA GLY A 110 29.73 -5.39 -11.64
C GLY A 110 29.12 -4.28 -10.78
N ARG A 111 29.81 -3.15 -10.68
CA ARG A 111 29.41 -1.94 -9.93
C ARG A 111 28.11 -1.37 -10.48
N GLY A 112 27.12 -1.15 -9.61
CA GLY A 112 25.94 -0.35 -9.88
C GLY A 112 25.23 -0.01 -8.57
N ARG A 113 25.04 1.27 -8.26
CA ARG A 113 24.38 1.74 -7.03
C ARG A 113 22.93 1.24 -7.00
N SER A 114 22.63 0.33 -6.08
CA SER A 114 21.30 -0.27 -5.90
C SER A 114 20.46 0.59 -4.95
N LEU A 115 19.35 1.13 -5.45
CA LEU A 115 18.27 1.67 -4.61
C LEU A 115 17.28 0.53 -4.34
N SER A 116 17.19 0.12 -3.07
CA SER A 116 16.32 -0.96 -2.62
C SER A 116 14.87 -0.47 -2.52
N PHE A 117 14.03 -0.89 -3.47
CA PHE A 117 12.58 -0.88 -3.27
C PHE A 117 12.17 -2.22 -2.66
N LYS A 118 11.57 -2.19 -1.48
CA LYS A 118 10.99 -3.38 -0.83
C LYS A 118 9.82 -3.87 -1.69
N SER A 119 9.95 -5.07 -2.25
CA SER A 119 8.89 -5.76 -3.01
C SER A 119 8.02 -6.60 -2.09
N PHE A 120 6.70 -6.51 -2.23
CA PHE A 120 5.74 -7.45 -1.65
C PHE A 120 5.76 -8.79 -2.42
N PRO A 121 5.57 -9.94 -1.74
CA PRO A 121 5.68 -11.25 -2.38
C PRO A 121 4.47 -11.53 -3.28
N LEU A 122 4.74 -11.73 -4.56
CA LEU A 122 3.81 -12.35 -5.50
C LEU A 122 3.91 -13.87 -5.30
N ASN A 123 2.90 -14.47 -4.68
CA ASN A 123 2.70 -15.91 -4.78
C ASN A 123 2.12 -16.19 -6.18
N LEU A 124 2.98 -16.71 -7.04
CA LEU A 124 2.63 -17.28 -8.32
C LEU A 124 2.36 -18.78 -8.06
N TYR A 125 1.11 -19.21 -8.15
CA TYR A 125 0.77 -20.61 -8.42
C TYR A 125 0.09 -20.65 -9.79
N ASP A 126 0.45 -21.71 -10.53
CA ASP A 126 0.31 -21.95 -11.98
C ASP A 126 -1.00 -21.54 -12.65
#